data_AF-A0A9E1M3X1-F1
#
_entry.id   AF-A0A9E1M3X1-F1
#
_cell.length_a   1.000
_cell.length_b   1.000
_cell.length_c   1.000
_cell.angle_alpha   90.00
_cell.angle_beta   90.00
_cell.angle_gamma   90.00
#
_symmetry.space_group_name_H-M   'P 1'
#
loop_
_entity.id
_entity.type
_entity.pdbx_description
1 polymer ?
#
loop_
_entity_poly.entity_id
_entity_poly.type
_entity_poly.pdbx_seq_one_letter_code
_entity_poly.pdbx_strand_id
1 'polypeptide(L)'
;MSTVRKVPLRKCIGCNEMKNKKEMIRVVKTSDNEIILDTTGRKNGRGAYVCCSECLAKAIKNRGLSRSLSAEIPEEVYAKLKEAFAELEH
;
A
#
# COMPACT_ATOMS: atom_id res chain seq x y z
N MET A 1 -24.41 13.73 17.79
CA MET A 1 -23.16 13.30 18.44
C MET A 1 -22.26 12.67 17.38
N SER A 2 -21.19 13.37 16.97
CA SER A 2 -20.24 12.87 15.98
C SER A 2 -19.42 11.76 16.61
N THR A 3 -19.77 10.50 16.35
CA THR A 3 -19.00 9.35 16.84
C THR A 3 -17.55 9.50 16.38
N VAL A 4 -16.62 9.66 17.31
CA VAL A 4 -15.18 9.65 17.02
C VAL A 4 -14.86 8.26 16.47
N ARG A 5 -14.83 8.14 15.13
CA ARG A 5 -14.59 6.87 14.46
C ARG A 5 -13.15 6.47 14.77
N LYS A 6 -12.95 5.39 15.53
CA LYS A 6 -11.64 4.79 15.74
C LYS A 6 -11.00 4.54 14.38
N VAL A 7 -9.84 5.16 14.14
CA VAL A 7 -9.07 4.91 12.92
C VAL A 7 -8.54 3.49 13.04
N PRO A 8 -8.87 2.59 12.11
CA PRO A 8 -8.42 1.23 12.23
C PRO A 8 -6.91 1.15 12.03
N LEU A 9 -6.25 0.34 12.83
CA LEU A 9 -4.84 0.00 12.63
C LEU A 9 -4.71 -0.99 11.47
N ARG A 10 -3.61 -0.89 10.73
CA ARG A 10 -3.26 -1.76 9.61
C ARG A 10 -1.82 -2.22 9.75
N LYS A 11 -1.54 -3.45 9.35
CA LYS A 11 -0.19 -3.99 9.34
C LYS A 11 0.55 -3.52 8.10
N CYS A 12 1.73 -2.93 8.28
CA CYS A 12 2.63 -2.62 7.19
C CYS A 12 3.25 -3.90 6.63
N ILE A 13 3.23 -4.09 5.31
CA ILE A 13 3.87 -5.27 4.68
C ILE A 13 5.40 -5.21 4.67
N GLY A 14 5.98 -4.01 4.87
CA GLY A 14 7.43 -3.82 4.89
C GLY A 14 8.04 -4.04 6.27
N CYS A 15 7.58 -3.30 7.28
CA CYS A 15 8.10 -3.43 8.66
C CYS A 15 7.30 -4.40 9.55
N ASN A 16 6.15 -4.91 9.11
CA ASN A 16 5.27 -5.79 9.89
C ASN A 16 4.64 -5.16 11.16
N GLU A 17 4.78 -3.84 11.36
CA GLU A 17 4.19 -3.13 12.48
C GLU A 17 2.74 -2.70 12.20
N MET A 18 1.96 -2.55 13.26
CA MET A 18 0.60 -2.00 13.20
C MET A 18 0.67 -0.47 13.26
N LYS A 19 0.14 0.21 12.24
CA LYS A 19 0.15 1.68 12.12
C LYS A 19 -1.25 2.22 11.79
N ASN A 20 -1.44 3.52 12.00
CA ASN A 20 -2.70 4.18 11.71
C ASN A 20 -2.99 4.14 10.20
N LYS A 21 -4.20 3.72 9.80
CA LYS A 21 -4.61 3.70 8.37
C LYS A 21 -4.34 5.03 7.64
N LYS A 22 -4.44 6.17 8.33
CA LYS A 22 -4.27 7.51 7.75
C LYS A 22 -2.82 7.85 7.39
N GLU A 23 -1.85 7.23 8.06
CA GLU A 23 -0.41 7.45 7.86
C GLU A 23 0.19 6.42 6.89
N MET A 24 -0.67 5.64 6.23
CA MET A 24 -0.26 4.55 5.37
C MET A 24 -0.82 4.74 3.98
N ILE A 25 0.01 4.40 3.01
CA ILE A 25 -0.36 4.39 1.61
C ILE A 25 -0.84 2.98 1.27
N ARG A 26 -2.02 2.88 0.67
CA ARG A 26 -2.60 1.62 0.24
C ARG A 26 -2.24 1.37 -1.21
N VAL A 27 -1.65 0.22 -1.50
CA VAL A 27 -1.53 -0.34 -2.85
C VAL A 27 -2.72 -1.26 -3.05
N VAL A 28 -3.47 -1.10 -4.15
CA VAL A 28 -4.63 -1.93 -4.44
C VAL A 28 -4.47 -2.62 -5.79
N LYS A 29 -4.81 -3.90 -5.83
CA LYS A 29 -5.02 -4.66 -7.07
C LYS A 29 -6.50 -4.57 -7.43
N THR A 30 -6.80 -3.94 -8.55
CA THR A 30 -8.17 -3.80 -9.09
C THR A 30 -8.66 -5.13 -9.69
N SER A 31 -9.94 -5.19 -10.03
CA SER A 31 -10.53 -6.31 -10.79
C SER A 31 -9.86 -6.54 -12.14
N ASP A 32 -9.33 -5.47 -12.75
CA ASP A 32 -8.66 -5.49 -14.05
C ASP A 32 -7.20 -5.96 -13.95
N ASN A 33 -6.81 -6.50 -12.78
CA ASN A 33 -5.45 -6.88 -12.42
C ASN A 33 -4.43 -5.73 -12.43
N GLU A 34 -4.88 -4.48 -12.48
CA GLU A 34 -4.00 -3.33 -12.37
C GLU A 34 -3.62 -3.08 -10.91
N ILE A 35 -2.37 -2.72 -10.68
CA ILE A 35 -1.84 -2.43 -9.36
C ILE A 35 -1.54 -0.94 -9.29
N ILE A 36 -2.30 -0.26 -8.44
CA ILE A 36 -2.30 1.20 -8.34
C ILE A 36 -2.24 1.65 -6.89
N LEU A 37 -1.79 2.89 -6.70
CA LEU A 37 -1.87 3.54 -5.40
C LEU A 37 -3.30 4.05 -5.15
N ASP A 38 -3.76 3.84 -3.93
CA ASP A 38 -5.05 4.26 -3.42
C ASP A 38 -4.84 5.14 -2.18
N THR A 39 -4.58 6.42 -2.43
CA THR A 39 -4.53 7.46 -1.37
C THR A 39 -5.93 7.74 -0.79
N THR A 40 -6.98 7.50 -1.56
CA THR A 40 -8.37 7.75 -1.14
C THR A 40 -8.89 6.70 -0.16
N GLY A 41 -8.33 5.49 -0.21
CA GLY A 41 -8.80 4.34 0.55
C GLY A 41 -10.19 3.83 0.14
N ARG A 42 -10.69 4.24 -1.03
CA ARG A 42 -12.04 3.93 -1.55
C ARG A 42 -12.03 2.95 -2.71
N LYS A 43 -10.86 2.68 -3.32
CA LYS A 43 -10.79 1.79 -4.49
C LYS A 43 -11.09 0.34 -4.08
N ASN A 44 -11.83 -0.35 -4.93
CA ASN A 44 -12.21 -1.74 -4.72
C ASN A 44 -11.06 -2.68 -5.11
N GLY A 45 -10.97 -3.82 -4.43
CA GLY A 45 -9.98 -4.85 -4.71
C GLY A 45 -9.09 -5.22 -3.52
N ARG A 46 -8.09 -6.08 -3.78
CA ARG A 46 -7.16 -6.57 -2.76
C ARG A 46 -6.17 -5.47 -2.42
N GLY A 47 -6.09 -5.08 -1.15
CA GLY A 47 -5.26 -3.98 -0.69
C GLY A 47 -4.11 -4.44 0.19
N ALA A 48 -2.93 -3.84 0.00
CA ALA A 48 -1.78 -3.96 0.86
C ALA A 48 -1.37 -2.57 1.38
N TYR A 49 -0.94 -2.47 2.64
CA TYR A 49 -0.61 -1.19 3.26
C TYR A 49 0.91 -1.08 3.49
N VAL A 50 1.47 0.06 3.13
CA VAL A 50 2.89 0.40 3.29
C VAL A 50 3.00 1.78 3.93
N CYS A 51 3.92 1.96 4.88
CA CYS A 51 4.01 3.19 5.65
C CYS A 51 5.07 4.19 5.16
N CYS A 52 6.07 3.76 4.40
CA CYS A 52 7.15 4.62 3.90
C CYS A 52 7.83 4.00 2.67
N SER A 53 8.59 4.81 1.94
CA SER A 53 9.40 4.39 0.78
C SER A 53 10.37 3.25 1.10
N GLU A 54 11.00 3.26 2.28
CA GLU A 54 11.87 2.16 2.73
C GLU A 54 11.10 0.84 2.91
N CYS A 55 9.89 0.92 3.47
CA CYS A 55 9.04 -0.25 3.65
C CYS A 55 8.53 -0.79 2.31
N LEU A 56 8.33 0.09 1.32
CA LEU A 56 8.04 -0.33 -0.05
C LEU A 56 9.20 -1.14 -0.61
N ALA A 57 10.44 -0.63 -0.49
CA ALA A 57 11.64 -1.35 -0.97
C ALA A 57 11.79 -2.73 -0.30
N LYS A 58 11.56 -2.81 1.02
CA LYS A 58 11.54 -4.09 1.76
C LYS A 58 10.45 -5.04 1.23
N ALA A 59 9.24 -4.51 0.99
CA ALA A 59 8.10 -5.26 0.48
C ALA A 59 8.28 -5.78 -0.95
N ILE A 60 9.07 -5.08 -1.77
CA ILE A 60 9.48 -5.51 -3.11
C ILE A 60 10.49 -6.65 -2.98
N LYS A 61 11.56 -6.44 -2.18
CA LYS A 61 12.64 -7.41 -2.00
C LYS A 61 12.15 -8.75 -1.44
N ASN A 62 11.21 -8.73 -0.50
CA ASN A 62 10.66 -9.93 0.13
C ASN A 62 9.45 -10.52 -0.62
N ARG A 63 9.08 -9.99 -1.79
CA ARG A 63 7.87 -10.38 -2.54
C ARG A 63 6.58 -10.29 -1.70
N GLY A 64 6.56 -9.37 -0.73
CA GLY A 64 5.44 -9.15 0.17
C GLY A 64 4.24 -8.56 -0.54
N LEU A 65 4.48 -7.61 -1.46
CA LEU A 65 3.42 -7.02 -2.28
C LEU A 65 2.73 -8.06 -3.17
N SER A 66 3.51 -8.86 -3.90
CA SER A 66 2.95 -9.89 -4.79
C SER A 66 2.16 -10.94 -4.01
N ARG A 67 2.62 -11.32 -2.81
CA ARG A 67 1.90 -12.24 -1.92
C ARG A 67 0.59 -11.63 -1.41
N SER A 68 0.62 -10.40 -0.90
CA SER A 68 -0.57 -9.72 -0.36
C SER A 68 -1.61 -9.39 -1.43
N LEU A 69 -1.18 -9.04 -2.64
CA LEU A 69 -2.08 -8.75 -3.77
C LEU A 69 -2.46 -10.01 -4.55
N SER A 70 -1.78 -11.13 -4.29
CA SER A 70 -1.90 -12.40 -5.02
C SER A 70 -1.79 -12.19 -6.55
N ALA A 71 -0.73 -11.49 -6.94
CA ALA A 71 -0.41 -11.18 -8.32
C ALA A 71 1.09 -11.04 -8.49
N GLU A 72 1.60 -11.42 -9.66
CA GLU A 72 2.92 -10.99 -10.07
C GLU A 72 2.86 -9.50 -10.43
N ILE A 73 3.86 -8.77 -9.96
CA ILE A 73 3.93 -7.32 -10.12
C ILE A 73 5.10 -7.04 -11.06
N PRO A 74 4.84 -6.50 -12.26
CA PRO A 74 5.90 -6.11 -13.18
C PRO A 74 6.84 -5.08 -12.56
N GLU A 75 8.11 -5.07 -12.96
CA GLU A 75 9.09 -4.08 -12.48
C GLU A 75 8.68 -2.64 -12.79
N GLU A 76 8.03 -2.42 -13.93
CA GLU A 76 7.46 -1.11 -14.30
C GLU A 76 6.47 -0.59 -13.25
N VAL A 77 5.66 -1.47 -12.68
CA VAL A 77 4.73 -1.09 -11.61
C VAL A 77 5.51 -0.75 -10.34
N TYR A 78 6.56 -1.51 -10.00
CA TYR A 78 7.40 -1.16 -8.86
C TYR A 78 8.09 0.19 -9.02
N ALA A 79 8.54 0.54 -10.23
CA ALA A 79 9.10 1.86 -10.53
C ALA A 79 8.05 2.96 -10.29
N LYS A 80 6.86 2.82 -10.88
CA LYS A 80 5.75 3.76 -10.68
C LYS A 80 5.35 3.90 -9.21
N LEU A 81 5.32 2.79 -8.46
CA LEU A 81 5.03 2.82 -7.03
C LEU A 81 6.09 3.60 -6.25
N LYS A 82 7.38 3.46 -6.58
CA LYS A 82 8.46 4.21 -5.92
C LYS A 82 8.38 5.70 -6.21
N GLU A 83 8.17 6.07 -7.47
CA GLU A 83 8.03 7.48 -7.89
C GLU A 83 6.85 8.14 -7.17
N ALA A 84 5.68 7.52 -7.19
CA ALA A 84 4.51 8.07 -6.54
C ALA A 84 4.61 8.09 -5.01
N PHE A 85 5.43 7.23 -4.39
CA PHE A 85 5.78 7.36 -2.97
C PHE A 85 6.68 8.57 -2.71
N ALA A 86 7.66 8.83 -3.58
CA ALA A 86 8.53 10.00 -3.47
C ALA A 86 7.75 11.31 -3.66
N GLU A 87 6.78 11.34 -4.58
CA GLU A 87 5.88 12.49 -4.77
C GLU A 87 4.99 12.77 -3.55
N LEU A 88 4.62 11.74 -2.78
CA LEU A 88 3.80 11.89 -1.57
C LEU A 88 4.62 12.32 -0.34
N GLU A 89 5.95 12.22 -0.39
CA GLU A 89 6.86 12.71 0.66
C GLU A 89 7.25 14.20 0.43
N HIS A 90 6.79 14.83 -0.65
CA HIS A 90 6.95 16.25 -0.96
C HIS A 90 5.67 17.07 -0.74
#